data_AF-S6G685-F1
#
_entry.id   AF-S6G685-F1
#
_cell.length_a   1.000
_cell.length_b   1.000
_cell.length_c   1.000
_cell.angle_alpha   90.00
_cell.angle_beta   90.00
_cell.angle_gamma   90.00
#
_symmetry.space_group_name_H-M   'P 1'
#
loop_
_entity.id
_entity.type
_entity.pdbx_description
1 polymer ?
#
loop_
_entity_poly.entity_id
_entity_poly.type
_entity_poly.pdbx_seq_one_letter_code
_entity_poly.pdbx_strand_id
1 'polypeptide(L)'
;MMSMAIVMAGNDVRAHDDVSALDTGGAGYFYVGLDYSPAFSKIRDFSIRESNGETKAVYPYLKDGKSVKLESHKFDWNTPDPRIGFKDNMLVAMEGSVGYGIGGARVELEIGYERFKTKGIRDSGSKEDEADTVYLLAKELAYDVVTGQTDNLAAALAKTSGKDIVQFAKTLDISHATIGDKVCKTKKKATSGTGGFGVYATETNANGTAANNNTSLCGGHGTTHSNASGNGGEKEQVLRDFIEAALKGGDKNWPKSTSTNDAVEKSKQNDNATAVATDLTKLTSEEKTIVAGLLAKTIEGGEVVEIRAVSSTSVMVNACYDLLSEGLGVVPYACVGLGGNFVGVVDEYSTIRPSLTLYARRK
;
A
#
# COMPACT_ATOMS: atom_id res chain seq x y z
N MET A 1 -17.82 29.94 5.98
CA MET A 1 -18.54 28.98 6.84
C MET A 1 -19.78 29.71 7.33
N MET A 2 -20.95 29.09 7.25
CA MET A 2 -22.13 29.55 7.96
C MET A 2 -22.13 28.70 9.24
N SER A 3 -21.76 29.29 10.38
CA SER A 3 -21.75 28.62 11.69
C SER A 3 -23.02 29.04 12.44
N MET A 4 -23.66 28.09 13.11
CA MET A 4 -24.77 28.38 14.02
C MET A 4 -24.23 28.21 15.44
N ALA A 5 -23.89 29.33 16.07
CA ALA A 5 -23.38 29.37 17.44
C ALA A 5 -24.55 29.28 18.44
N ILE A 6 -24.52 28.30 19.35
CA ILE A 6 -25.44 28.25 20.48
C ILE A 6 -24.63 28.59 21.73
N VAL A 7 -24.62 29.87 22.07
CA VAL A 7 -23.98 30.35 23.31
C VAL A 7 -24.93 30.05 24.48
N MET A 8 -24.60 29.06 25.29
CA MET A 8 -25.25 28.86 26.59
C MET A 8 -24.43 29.58 27.66
N ALA A 9 -24.77 30.85 27.90
CA ALA A 9 -24.23 31.58 29.05
C ALA A 9 -24.87 31.03 30.34
N GLY A 10 -24.10 30.32 31.15
CA GLY A 10 -24.49 29.93 32.50
C GLY A 10 -24.48 31.14 33.43
N ASN A 11 -25.60 31.86 33.51
CA ASN A 11 -25.80 32.91 34.50
C ASN A 11 -26.18 32.28 35.86
N ASP A 12 -25.24 31.65 36.56
CA ASP A 12 -25.40 31.42 38.00
C ASP A 12 -24.10 30.89 38.67
N VAL A 13 -23.14 31.77 38.90
CA VAL A 13 -22.41 31.75 40.19
C VAL A 13 -22.72 33.09 40.85
N ARG A 14 -23.91 33.16 41.48
CA ARG A 14 -24.38 34.34 42.23
C ARG A 14 -23.43 34.64 43.39
N ALA A 15 -22.76 35.78 43.31
CA ALA A 15 -22.85 36.76 44.38
C ALA A 15 -23.72 37.91 43.84
N HIS A 16 -24.81 38.18 44.57
CA HIS A 16 -25.79 39.26 44.41
C HIS A 16 -25.38 40.47 43.52
N ASP A 17 -26.02 40.64 42.37
CA ASP A 17 -27.01 41.70 42.06
C ASP A 17 -27.13 41.95 40.54
N ASP A 18 -28.36 42.23 40.12
CA ASP A 18 -28.87 42.35 38.76
C ASP A 18 -28.13 43.36 37.88
N VAL A 19 -27.52 42.95 36.75
CA VAL A 19 -27.34 43.82 35.57
C VAL A 19 -27.32 42.99 34.28
N SER A 20 -28.22 43.34 33.35
CA SER A 20 -28.16 42.99 31.92
C SER A 20 -26.74 43.22 31.37
N ALA A 21 -26.27 42.40 30.42
CA ALA A 21 -24.91 42.39 29.88
C ALA A 21 -24.44 43.66 29.10
N LEU A 22 -24.88 44.86 29.50
CA LEU A 22 -24.52 46.15 28.91
C LEU A 22 -23.82 47.11 29.88
N ASP A 23 -23.58 46.73 31.14
CA ASP A 23 -22.84 47.60 32.09
C ASP A 23 -22.03 46.81 33.14
N THR A 24 -21.17 45.89 32.70
CA THR A 24 -20.11 45.37 33.58
C THR A 24 -18.94 46.36 33.58
N GLY A 25 -19.09 47.43 34.35
CA GLY A 25 -17.98 48.28 34.74
C GLY A 25 -16.90 47.44 35.43
N GLY A 26 -15.84 47.07 34.70
CA GLY A 26 -14.58 46.53 35.23
C GLY A 26 -14.56 45.08 35.73
N ALA A 27 -15.69 44.40 35.94
CA ALA A 27 -15.70 43.01 36.39
C ALA A 27 -15.66 42.02 35.21
N GLY A 28 -14.68 41.13 35.19
CA GLY A 28 -14.56 40.10 34.14
C GLY A 28 -15.47 38.89 34.37
N TYR A 29 -15.81 38.17 33.30
CA TYR A 29 -16.71 37.02 33.33
C TYR A 29 -16.14 35.84 32.53
N PHE A 30 -16.41 34.62 32.98
CA PHE A 30 -16.12 33.39 32.24
C PHE A 30 -17.36 32.88 31.52
N TYR A 31 -17.18 32.27 30.37
CA TYR A 31 -18.25 31.61 29.64
C TYR A 31 -17.75 30.38 28.89
N VAL A 32 -18.68 29.50 28.55
CA VAL A 32 -18.44 28.31 27.73
C VAL A 32 -19.40 28.38 26.55
N GLY A 33 -18.86 28.24 25.34
CA GLY A 33 -19.63 28.18 24.10
C GLY A 33 -19.59 26.77 23.51
N LEU A 34 -20.65 26.44 22.78
CA LEU A 34 -20.68 25.25 21.93
C LEU A 34 -21.21 25.66 20.57
N ASP A 35 -20.34 25.53 19.58
CA ASP A 35 -20.60 25.91 18.20
C ASP A 35 -20.74 24.67 17.34
N TYR A 36 -21.77 24.69 16.51
CA TYR A 36 -22.00 23.67 15.50
C TYR A 36 -21.78 24.27 14.13
N SER A 37 -20.69 23.83 13.48
CA SER A 37 -20.23 24.37 12.20
C SER A 37 -20.12 23.23 11.19
N PRO A 38 -21.15 23.01 10.36
CA PRO A 38 -21.13 21.94 9.36
C PRO A 38 -19.87 22.02 8.48
N ALA A 39 -19.09 20.93 8.44
CA ALA A 39 -17.80 20.92 7.77
C ALA A 39 -17.89 20.23 6.40
N PHE A 40 -17.42 20.94 5.37
CA PHE A 40 -17.24 20.39 4.02
C PHE A 40 -15.82 19.85 3.88
N SER A 41 -15.67 18.66 3.32
CA SER A 41 -14.37 18.04 3.10
C SER A 41 -13.60 18.83 2.05
N LYS A 42 -12.62 19.61 2.51
CA LYS A 42 -11.64 20.29 1.64
C LYS A 42 -10.38 19.46 1.37
N ILE A 43 -10.31 18.24 1.90
CA ILE A 43 -9.19 17.33 1.68
C ILE A 43 -9.17 16.95 0.20
N ARG A 44 -8.10 17.36 -0.47
CA ARG A 44 -7.81 17.06 -1.88
C ARG A 44 -6.44 16.40 -1.94
N ASP A 45 -6.24 15.57 -2.95
CA ASP A 45 -4.93 14.99 -3.27
C ASP A 45 -4.29 14.21 -2.10
N PHE A 46 -5.13 13.53 -1.32
CA PHE A 46 -4.68 12.64 -0.26
C PHE A 46 -3.94 11.44 -0.86
N SER A 47 -2.74 11.16 -0.35
CA SER A 47 -1.91 10.04 -0.77
C SER A 47 -1.30 9.34 0.45
N ILE A 48 -1.01 8.05 0.28
CA ILE A 48 -0.43 7.20 1.33
C ILE A 48 0.86 6.62 0.78
N ARG A 49 1.93 6.67 1.56
CA ARG A 49 3.23 6.07 1.24
C ARG A 49 3.92 5.65 2.53
N GLU A 50 4.74 4.62 2.47
CA GLU A 50 5.66 4.28 3.55
C GLU A 50 6.69 5.41 3.75
N SER A 51 7.07 5.66 5.00
CA SER A 51 8.04 6.71 5.37
C SER A 51 9.44 6.47 4.83
N ASN A 52 9.80 5.21 4.54
CA ASN A 52 11.05 4.84 3.90
C ASN A 52 11.08 5.13 2.38
N GLY A 53 9.94 5.48 1.77
CA GLY A 53 9.82 5.76 0.35
C GLY A 53 9.85 4.52 -0.57
N GLU A 54 9.66 3.32 -0.04
CA GLU A 54 9.68 2.07 -0.82
C GLU A 54 8.40 1.83 -1.63
N THR A 55 7.29 2.47 -1.23
CA THR A 55 6.01 2.36 -1.93
C THR A 55 6.11 2.92 -3.35
N LYS A 56 5.87 2.06 -4.35
CA LYS A 56 5.82 2.45 -5.77
C LYS A 56 4.43 2.82 -6.23
N ALA A 57 3.41 2.11 -5.73
CA ALA A 57 2.01 2.34 -6.07
C ALA A 57 1.08 1.87 -4.96
N VAL A 58 -0.10 2.50 -4.88
CA VAL A 58 -1.18 2.13 -3.97
C VAL A 58 -2.29 1.43 -4.76
N TYR A 59 -2.72 0.25 -4.31
CA TYR A 59 -3.78 -0.52 -4.96
C TYR A 59 -4.98 -0.72 -4.03
N PRO A 60 -6.20 -0.38 -4.46
CA PRO A 60 -7.39 -0.52 -3.62
C PRO A 60 -7.88 -1.97 -3.59
N TYR A 61 -8.56 -2.34 -2.49
CA TYR A 61 -9.17 -3.66 -2.35
C TYR A 61 -10.46 -3.80 -3.21
N LEU A 62 -10.65 -4.96 -3.81
CA LEU A 62 -11.82 -5.35 -4.59
C LEU A 62 -12.93 -5.86 -3.66
N LYS A 63 -14.10 -5.20 -3.70
CA LYS A 63 -15.29 -5.53 -2.92
C LYS A 63 -15.77 -6.97 -3.16
N ASP A 64 -15.74 -7.83 -2.13
CA ASP A 64 -16.26 -9.21 -2.18
C ASP A 64 -17.20 -9.60 -1.02
N GLY A 65 -17.82 -8.60 -0.38
CA GLY A 65 -19.03 -8.77 0.45
C GLY A 65 -18.91 -9.64 1.73
N LYS A 66 -17.75 -10.23 2.04
CA LYS A 66 -17.47 -10.95 3.29
C LYS A 66 -16.01 -10.80 3.65
N SER A 67 -15.72 -10.33 4.87
CA SER A 67 -14.43 -10.28 5.59
C SER A 67 -13.19 -10.04 4.73
N VAL A 68 -12.45 -8.95 4.96
CA VAL A 68 -11.19 -8.64 4.25
C VAL A 68 -10.24 -9.85 4.27
N LYS A 69 -10.12 -10.53 3.13
CA LYS A 69 -9.13 -11.58 2.88
C LYS A 69 -8.01 -10.94 2.10
N LEU A 70 -6.85 -10.78 2.71
CA LEU A 70 -5.68 -10.16 2.12
C LEU A 70 -5.01 -11.14 1.13
N GLU A 71 -5.71 -11.44 0.05
CA GLU A 71 -5.25 -12.27 -1.05
C GLU A 71 -4.91 -11.37 -2.24
N SER A 72 -3.87 -11.70 -2.99
CA SER A 72 -3.33 -10.87 -4.07
C SER A 72 -4.38 -10.50 -5.13
N HIS A 73 -5.21 -11.46 -5.52
CA HIS A 73 -6.28 -11.27 -6.52
C HIS A 73 -7.47 -10.43 -6.00
N LYS A 74 -7.48 -10.06 -4.72
CA LYS A 74 -8.50 -9.19 -4.12
C LYS A 74 -8.09 -7.72 -4.15
N PHE A 75 -6.98 -7.35 -4.78
CA PHE A 75 -6.61 -5.96 -5.02
C PHE A 75 -6.79 -5.60 -6.49
N ASP A 76 -7.19 -4.37 -6.75
CA ASP A 76 -7.39 -3.85 -8.10
C ASP A 76 -6.05 -3.38 -8.69
N TRP A 77 -5.27 -4.34 -9.19
CA TRP A 77 -3.98 -4.09 -9.82
C TRP A 77 -4.04 -3.26 -11.11
N ASN A 78 -5.24 -3.02 -11.66
CA ASN A 78 -5.44 -2.24 -12.88
C ASN A 78 -5.63 -0.74 -12.61
N THR A 79 -5.90 -0.36 -11.35
CA THR A 79 -6.15 1.04 -10.96
C THR A 79 -5.13 1.47 -9.89
N PRO A 80 -3.85 1.64 -10.25
CA PRO A 80 -2.85 2.16 -9.32
C PRO A 80 -3.16 3.60 -8.93
N ASP A 81 -2.80 3.95 -7.70
CA ASP A 81 -2.91 5.28 -7.10
C ASP A 81 -4.32 5.89 -7.25
N PRO A 82 -5.37 5.22 -6.71
CA PRO A 82 -6.72 5.73 -6.79
C PRO A 82 -6.85 7.04 -6.02
N ARG A 83 -7.71 7.93 -6.50
CA ARG A 83 -8.03 9.17 -5.77
C ARG A 83 -8.84 8.84 -4.51
N ILE A 84 -8.22 9.01 -3.34
CA ILE A 84 -8.90 8.83 -2.05
C ILE A 84 -9.67 10.10 -1.72
N GLY A 85 -11.00 9.99 -1.71
CA GLY A 85 -11.90 11.09 -1.38
C GLY A 85 -12.49 10.95 0.01
N PHE A 86 -13.01 12.05 0.55
CA PHE A 86 -13.74 12.05 1.83
C PHE A 86 -15.12 12.69 1.66
N LYS A 87 -16.09 12.19 2.43
CA LYS A 87 -17.46 12.71 2.49
C LYS A 87 -17.51 13.96 3.34
N ASP A 88 -18.36 14.89 2.94
CA ASP A 88 -18.71 16.03 3.78
C ASP A 88 -19.36 15.51 5.07
N ASN A 89 -19.04 16.14 6.20
CA ASN A 89 -19.63 15.77 7.46
C ASN A 89 -20.35 16.96 8.06
N MET A 90 -21.66 17.00 7.80
CA MET A 90 -22.50 17.99 8.45
C MET A 90 -22.69 17.68 9.94
N LEU A 91 -22.62 16.44 10.42
CA LEU A 91 -23.11 16.06 11.76
C LEU A 91 -22.08 16.09 12.89
N VAL A 92 -20.79 15.83 12.62
CA VAL A 92 -19.75 15.65 13.66
C VAL A 92 -18.66 16.72 13.58
N ALA A 93 -19.09 17.96 13.37
CA ALA A 93 -18.22 19.13 13.43
C ALA A 93 -18.71 20.00 14.60
N MET A 94 -18.03 19.85 15.73
CA MET A 94 -18.39 20.54 16.98
C MET A 94 -17.18 21.28 17.50
N GLU A 95 -17.40 22.50 17.95
CA GLU A 95 -16.38 23.36 18.51
C GLU A 95 -16.82 23.80 19.89
N GLY A 96 -15.98 23.52 20.88
CA GLY A 96 -16.17 23.99 22.24
C GLY A 96 -15.26 25.18 22.46
N SER A 97 -15.80 26.25 23.03
CA SER A 97 -15.02 27.43 23.40
C SER A 97 -15.11 27.68 24.90
N VAL A 98 -13.99 28.10 25.49
CA VAL A 98 -13.97 28.64 26.84
C VAL A 98 -13.37 30.03 26.75
N GLY A 99 -14.12 31.02 27.23
CA GLY A 99 -13.73 32.41 27.11
C GLY A 99 -13.73 33.16 28.43
N TYR A 100 -12.94 34.22 28.47
CA TYR A 100 -12.93 35.22 29.53
C TYR A 100 -13.06 36.61 28.91
N GLY A 101 -14.07 37.36 29.35
CA GLY A 101 -14.34 38.73 28.89
C GLY A 101 -14.07 39.75 29.98
N ILE A 102 -13.57 40.93 29.61
CA ILE A 102 -13.49 42.10 30.47
C ILE A 102 -13.75 43.38 29.66
N GLY A 103 -14.80 44.12 30.02
CA GLY A 103 -15.27 45.25 29.22
C GLY A 103 -15.63 44.81 27.79
N GLY A 104 -15.06 45.47 26.79
CA GLY A 104 -15.23 45.12 25.37
C GLY A 104 -14.22 44.10 24.83
N ALA A 105 -13.25 43.64 25.63
CA ALA A 105 -12.25 42.66 25.20
C ALA A 105 -12.57 41.25 25.68
N ARG A 106 -12.34 40.24 24.84
CA ARG A 106 -12.55 38.83 25.15
C ARG A 106 -11.35 38.01 24.70
N VAL A 107 -11.02 36.97 25.46
CA VAL A 107 -10.06 35.93 25.04
C VAL A 107 -10.80 34.60 25.04
N GLU A 108 -10.69 33.86 23.95
CA GLU A 108 -11.39 32.60 23.69
C GLU A 108 -10.37 31.51 23.36
N LEU A 109 -10.46 30.37 24.05
CA LEU A 109 -9.82 29.13 23.64
C LEU A 109 -10.88 28.26 22.98
N GLU A 110 -10.71 28.00 21.70
CA GLU A 110 -11.58 27.17 20.88
C GLU A 110 -10.91 25.83 20.58
N ILE A 111 -11.66 24.74 20.77
CA ILE A 111 -11.26 23.39 20.42
C ILE A 111 -12.34 22.81 19.51
N GLY A 112 -12.00 22.62 18.24
CA GLY A 112 -12.87 22.02 17.25
C GLY A 112 -12.49 20.57 16.99
N TYR A 113 -13.49 19.72 16.75
CA TYR A 113 -13.31 18.37 16.25
C TYR A 113 -14.17 18.16 15.02
N GLU A 114 -13.54 17.76 13.93
CA GLU A 114 -14.18 17.38 12.67
C GLU A 114 -13.77 15.96 12.30
N ARG A 115 -14.70 15.19 11.74
CA ARG A 115 -14.45 13.84 11.23
C ARG A 115 -14.94 13.72 9.80
N PHE A 116 -14.16 13.17 8.88
CA PHE A 116 -14.56 12.96 7.49
C PHE A 116 -14.41 11.48 7.12
N LYS A 117 -15.52 10.81 6.80
CA LYS A 117 -15.50 9.42 6.34
C LYS A 117 -14.91 9.34 4.94
N THR A 118 -14.19 8.27 4.62
CA THR A 118 -13.72 8.03 3.24
C THR A 118 -14.90 7.79 2.29
N LYS A 119 -14.74 8.25 1.05
CA LYS A 119 -15.63 7.93 -0.08
C LYS A 119 -15.17 6.60 -0.66
N GLY A 120 -16.11 5.67 -0.85
CA GLY A 120 -15.81 4.45 -1.57
C GLY A 120 -15.44 4.74 -3.03
N ILE A 121 -14.49 3.98 -3.57
CA ILE A 121 -13.93 4.17 -4.92
C ILE A 121 -14.99 3.86 -6.00
N ARG A 122 -15.94 2.97 -5.70
CA ARG A 122 -17.02 2.54 -6.61
C ARG A 122 -18.36 2.99 -6.06
N ASP A 123 -18.62 4.28 -6.18
CA ASP A 123 -19.83 4.95 -5.69
C ASP A 123 -21.06 4.49 -6.49
N SER A 124 -21.61 3.33 -6.12
CA SER A 124 -22.85 2.76 -6.66
C SER A 124 -23.91 2.65 -5.56
N GLY A 125 -24.25 3.79 -4.95
CA GLY A 125 -25.54 4.05 -4.29
C GLY A 125 -26.02 3.06 -3.21
N SER A 126 -25.20 2.12 -2.76
CA SER A 126 -25.59 1.04 -1.84
C SER A 126 -24.56 0.93 -0.73
N LYS A 127 -25.10 1.01 0.49
CA LYS A 127 -24.49 0.91 1.84
C LYS A 127 -22.95 0.81 1.89
N GLU A 128 -22.38 1.79 2.60
CA GLU A 128 -20.95 1.86 2.99
C GLU A 128 -20.52 0.52 3.62
N ASP A 129 -19.67 -0.23 2.91
CA ASP A 129 -19.07 -1.46 3.41
C ASP A 129 -17.57 -1.24 3.67
N GLU A 130 -17.06 -1.82 4.75
CA GLU A 130 -15.67 -1.71 5.27
C GLU A 130 -14.55 -2.10 4.28
N ALA A 131 -14.87 -2.58 3.08
CA ALA A 131 -13.88 -3.03 2.08
C ALA A 131 -13.31 -1.89 1.22
N ASP A 132 -14.05 -0.78 1.06
CA ASP A 132 -13.63 0.34 0.20
C ASP A 132 -12.54 1.22 0.85
N THR A 133 -12.08 0.84 2.03
CA THR A 133 -11.15 1.59 2.87
C THR A 133 -9.78 0.94 2.94
N VAL A 134 -9.58 -0.22 2.30
CA VAL A 134 -8.34 -1.01 2.38
C VAL A 134 -7.46 -0.79 1.15
N TYR A 135 -6.18 -0.54 1.39
CA TYR A 135 -5.19 -0.21 0.36
C TYR A 135 -3.91 -1.04 0.57
N LEU A 136 -3.39 -1.64 -0.50
CA LEU A 136 -2.08 -2.28 -0.53
C LEU A 136 -1.02 -1.28 -1.00
N LEU A 137 0.04 -1.13 -0.22
CA LEU A 137 1.22 -0.39 -0.60
C LEU A 137 2.20 -1.36 -1.28
N ALA A 138 2.17 -1.37 -2.60
CA ALA A 138 3.02 -2.26 -3.38
C ALA A 138 4.42 -1.66 -3.57
N LYS A 139 5.41 -2.54 -3.47
CA LYS A 139 6.83 -2.23 -3.69
C LYS A 139 7.25 -2.64 -5.10
N GLU A 140 8.54 -2.53 -5.37
CA GLU A 140 9.15 -2.59 -6.71
C GLU A 140 8.86 -3.88 -7.48
N LEU A 141 9.08 -5.06 -6.89
CA LEU A 141 8.88 -6.35 -7.55
C LEU A 141 7.41 -6.57 -7.95
N ALA A 142 6.47 -6.34 -7.02
CA ALA A 142 5.06 -6.51 -7.30
C ALA A 142 4.57 -5.55 -8.40
N TYR A 143 4.99 -4.28 -8.31
CA TYR A 143 4.66 -3.26 -9.30
C TYR A 143 5.23 -3.58 -10.69
N ASP A 144 6.52 -3.95 -10.77
CA ASP A 144 7.20 -4.19 -12.04
C ASP A 144 6.67 -5.45 -12.76
N VAL A 145 6.25 -6.49 -12.01
CA VAL A 145 5.60 -7.68 -12.60
C VAL A 145 4.28 -7.33 -13.26
N VAL A 146 3.40 -6.60 -12.57
CA VAL A 146 2.07 -6.25 -13.09
C VAL A 146 2.17 -5.31 -14.28
N THR A 147 3.06 -4.33 -14.20
CA THR A 147 3.28 -3.34 -15.28
C THR A 147 4.11 -3.88 -16.44
N GLY A 148 4.76 -5.05 -16.27
CA GLY A 148 5.57 -5.68 -17.30
C GLY A 148 6.94 -5.02 -17.52
N GLN A 149 7.47 -4.30 -16.53
CA GLN A 149 8.76 -3.62 -16.59
C GLN A 149 9.91 -4.62 -16.42
N THR A 150 10.22 -5.37 -17.48
CA THR A 150 11.17 -6.50 -17.45
C THR A 150 12.57 -6.10 -16.94
N ASP A 151 13.11 -4.97 -17.39
CA ASP A 151 14.46 -4.53 -17.01
C ASP A 151 14.52 -4.07 -15.53
N ASN A 152 13.50 -3.34 -15.07
CA ASN A 152 13.41 -2.90 -13.67
C ASN A 152 13.20 -4.11 -12.74
N LEU A 153 12.31 -5.02 -13.13
CA LEU A 153 12.09 -6.28 -12.41
C LEU A 153 13.38 -7.11 -12.32
N ALA A 154 14.13 -7.25 -13.42
CA ALA A 154 15.38 -7.97 -13.42
C ALA A 154 16.41 -7.33 -12.47
N ALA A 155 16.50 -6.00 -12.46
CA ALA A 155 17.40 -5.27 -11.57
C ALA A 155 17.00 -5.41 -10.09
N ALA A 156 15.70 -5.38 -9.77
CA ALA A 156 15.18 -5.57 -8.42
C ALA A 156 15.35 -7.02 -7.94
N LEU A 157 15.03 -8.02 -8.79
CA LEU A 157 15.27 -9.43 -8.51
C LEU A 157 16.75 -9.73 -8.28
N ALA A 158 17.65 -9.07 -9.02
CA ALA A 158 19.08 -9.26 -8.84
C ALA A 158 19.60 -8.80 -7.46
N LYS A 159 18.90 -7.86 -6.80
CA LYS A 159 19.21 -7.41 -5.42
C LYS A 159 18.60 -8.33 -4.36
N THR A 160 17.68 -9.20 -4.75
CA THR A 160 16.99 -10.13 -3.85
C THR A 160 17.88 -11.34 -3.56
N SER A 161 17.88 -11.83 -2.31
CA SER A 161 18.70 -12.97 -1.94
C SER A 161 18.19 -14.26 -2.63
N GLY A 162 19.10 -15.18 -2.96
CA GLY A 162 18.71 -16.45 -3.56
C GLY A 162 17.78 -17.29 -2.66
N LYS A 163 17.88 -17.12 -1.33
CA LYS A 163 17.03 -17.79 -0.34
C LYS A 163 15.58 -17.31 -0.43
N ASP A 164 15.37 -16.00 -0.58
CA ASP A 164 14.03 -15.42 -0.71
C ASP A 164 13.38 -15.85 -2.03
N ILE A 165 14.17 -15.97 -3.10
CA ILE A 165 13.70 -16.51 -4.39
C ILE A 165 13.29 -17.96 -4.28
N VAL A 166 14.06 -18.79 -3.57
CA VAL A 166 13.66 -20.18 -3.28
C VAL A 166 12.37 -20.23 -2.47
N GLN A 167 12.18 -19.35 -1.48
CA GLN A 167 10.95 -19.29 -0.69
C GLN A 167 9.75 -18.85 -1.53
N PHE A 168 9.91 -17.84 -2.39
CA PHE A 168 8.90 -17.40 -3.35
C PHE A 168 8.51 -18.55 -4.27
N ALA A 169 9.47 -19.21 -4.90
CA ALA A 169 9.23 -20.28 -5.85
C ALA A 169 8.55 -21.50 -5.20
N LYS A 170 8.95 -21.89 -3.97
CA LYS A 170 8.25 -22.94 -3.20
C LYS A 170 6.80 -22.57 -2.90
N THR A 171 6.55 -21.31 -2.54
CA THR A 171 5.19 -20.83 -2.26
C THR A 171 4.34 -20.83 -3.53
N LEU A 172 4.92 -20.41 -4.66
CA LEU A 172 4.27 -20.43 -5.97
C LEU A 172 3.95 -21.87 -6.42
N ASP A 173 4.86 -22.82 -6.23
CA ASP A 173 4.64 -24.23 -6.58
C ASP A 173 3.50 -24.86 -5.76
N ILE A 174 3.41 -24.54 -4.46
CA ILE A 174 2.33 -25.03 -3.58
C ILE A 174 0.97 -24.42 -3.94
N SER A 175 0.93 -23.11 -4.22
CA SER A 175 -0.34 -22.37 -4.39
C SER A 175 -0.84 -22.36 -5.83
N HIS A 176 0.08 -22.31 -6.80
CA HIS A 176 -0.19 -22.13 -8.23
C HIS A 176 0.87 -22.83 -9.10
N ALA A 177 1.03 -24.16 -8.92
CA ALA A 177 2.00 -24.98 -9.66
C ALA A 177 2.00 -24.75 -11.18
N THR A 178 0.82 -24.53 -11.78
CA THR A 178 0.68 -24.28 -13.23
C THR A 178 1.37 -23.00 -13.70
N ILE A 179 1.56 -22.01 -12.82
CA ILE A 179 2.34 -20.80 -13.10
C ILE A 179 3.83 -21.14 -12.98
N GLY A 180 4.22 -21.88 -11.94
CA GLY A 180 5.59 -22.36 -11.76
C GLY A 180 6.10 -23.19 -12.94
N ASP A 181 5.21 -23.98 -13.58
CA ASP A 181 5.51 -24.77 -14.78
C ASP A 181 5.82 -23.93 -16.02
N LYS A 182 5.47 -22.64 -16.04
CA LYS A 182 5.73 -21.71 -17.16
C LYS A 182 7.02 -20.93 -17.00
N VAL A 183 7.61 -20.91 -15.80
CA VAL A 183 8.80 -20.11 -15.47
C VAL A 183 10.02 -21.01 -15.48
N CYS A 184 11.13 -20.52 -16.03
CA CYS A 184 12.37 -21.28 -16.17
C CYS A 184 12.20 -22.59 -16.94
N LYS A 185 11.33 -22.62 -17.96
CA LYS A 185 11.18 -23.81 -18.81
C LYS A 185 12.46 -24.06 -19.61
N THR A 186 13.16 -25.15 -19.28
CA THR A 186 14.34 -25.61 -20.04
C THR A 186 13.98 -25.94 -21.48
N LYS A 187 14.97 -25.80 -22.36
CA LYS A 187 14.76 -25.89 -23.82
C LYS A 187 15.56 -27.02 -24.44
N LYS A 188 15.06 -27.49 -25.58
CA LYS A 188 15.80 -28.34 -26.52
C LYS A 188 16.37 -27.46 -27.62
N LYS A 189 17.65 -27.63 -27.95
CA LYS A 189 18.33 -26.86 -28.99
C LYS A 189 18.95 -27.71 -30.12
N ALA A 190 18.88 -29.03 -30.01
CA ALA A 190 19.21 -29.94 -31.11
C ALA A 190 18.26 -29.68 -32.30
N THR A 191 18.81 -29.37 -33.47
CA THR A 191 18.09 -28.93 -34.68
C THR A 191 17.41 -30.05 -35.46
N SER A 192 17.78 -31.31 -35.22
CA SER A 192 17.07 -32.51 -35.68
C SER A 192 17.58 -33.72 -34.88
N GLY A 193 16.69 -34.59 -34.39
CA GLY A 193 17.06 -35.79 -33.61
C GLY A 193 16.59 -35.83 -32.14
N THR A 194 16.90 -36.93 -31.45
CA THR A 194 16.50 -37.34 -30.08
C THR A 194 17.11 -36.51 -28.94
N GLY A 195 17.68 -35.33 -29.22
CA GLY A 195 18.24 -34.44 -28.19
C GLY A 195 17.27 -34.15 -27.05
N GLY A 196 17.72 -34.31 -25.80
CA GLY A 196 16.91 -34.04 -24.62
C GLY A 196 16.87 -32.54 -24.25
N PHE A 197 15.98 -32.19 -23.34
CA PHE A 197 15.93 -30.86 -22.74
C PHE A 197 17.15 -30.62 -21.84
N GLY A 198 17.41 -29.34 -21.53
CA GLY A 198 18.40 -28.98 -20.52
C GLY A 198 18.04 -29.58 -19.17
N VAL A 199 19.04 -30.04 -18.43
CA VAL A 199 18.89 -30.57 -17.07
C VAL A 199 19.51 -29.58 -16.10
N TYR A 200 18.77 -29.15 -15.09
CA TYR A 200 19.27 -28.23 -14.08
C TYR A 200 20.39 -28.85 -13.27
N ALA A 201 21.48 -28.11 -13.13
CA ALA A 201 22.63 -28.47 -12.33
C ALA A 201 23.32 -27.21 -11.80
N THR A 202 24.35 -27.40 -10.98
CA THR A 202 25.11 -26.28 -10.39
C THR A 202 26.02 -25.57 -11.37
N GLU A 203 26.26 -26.15 -12.55
CA GLU A 203 27.14 -25.59 -13.58
C GLU A 203 26.62 -25.97 -14.97
N THR A 204 26.59 -24.99 -15.87
CA THR A 204 26.21 -25.16 -17.28
C THR A 204 27.38 -25.77 -18.04
N ASN A 205 27.17 -26.94 -18.62
CA ASN A 205 28.14 -27.59 -19.51
C ASN A 205 27.59 -27.87 -20.91
N ALA A 206 26.30 -27.56 -21.15
CA ALA A 206 25.64 -27.80 -22.41
C ALA A 206 26.41 -27.17 -23.58
N ASN A 207 26.88 -28.03 -24.48
CA ASN A 207 27.74 -27.65 -25.60
C ASN A 207 27.43 -28.54 -26.83
N GLY A 208 28.34 -28.58 -27.81
CA GLY A 208 28.21 -29.42 -29.00
C GLY A 208 28.47 -30.92 -28.78
N THR A 209 28.73 -31.37 -27.55
CA THR A 209 28.96 -32.77 -27.19
C THR A 209 27.64 -33.44 -26.82
N ALA A 210 27.42 -34.65 -27.34
CA ALA A 210 26.18 -35.41 -27.16
C ALA A 210 25.77 -35.67 -25.69
N ALA A 211 26.75 -35.80 -24.78
CA ALA A 211 26.52 -36.13 -23.38
C ALA A 211 26.21 -34.92 -22.47
N ASN A 212 26.55 -33.70 -22.91
CA ASN A 212 26.52 -32.51 -22.06
C ASN A 212 25.18 -31.78 -22.20
N ASN A 213 24.32 -31.92 -21.20
CA ASN A 213 22.96 -31.35 -21.20
C ASN A 213 22.69 -30.44 -20.00
N ASN A 214 23.69 -30.19 -19.14
CA ASN A 214 23.45 -29.50 -17.89
C ASN A 214 23.39 -27.98 -18.09
N THR A 215 22.49 -27.34 -17.38
CA THR A 215 22.34 -25.89 -17.32
C THR A 215 22.13 -25.41 -15.89
N SER A 216 22.73 -24.28 -15.52
CA SER A 216 22.41 -23.54 -14.29
C SER A 216 21.65 -22.25 -14.59
N LEU A 217 21.26 -22.04 -15.85
CA LEU A 217 20.56 -20.86 -16.34
C LEU A 217 19.05 -21.13 -16.38
N CYS A 218 18.25 -20.28 -15.75
CA CYS A 218 16.79 -20.31 -15.85
C CYS A 218 16.37 -20.28 -17.34
N GLY A 219 15.59 -21.28 -17.77
CA GLY A 219 15.22 -21.47 -19.18
C GLY A 219 16.35 -21.85 -20.15
N GLY A 220 17.50 -22.31 -19.63
CA GLY A 220 18.66 -22.75 -20.42
C GLY A 220 18.40 -24.03 -21.21
N HIS A 221 19.31 -24.36 -22.13
CA HIS A 221 19.12 -25.46 -23.08
C HIS A 221 20.05 -26.65 -22.86
N GLY A 222 19.62 -27.82 -23.35
CA GLY A 222 20.44 -29.03 -23.44
C GLY A 222 21.50 -28.96 -24.54
N THR A 223 22.10 -30.09 -24.90
CA THR A 223 23.13 -30.16 -25.96
C THR A 223 22.65 -29.56 -27.28
N THR A 224 23.59 -28.95 -28.03
CA THR A 224 23.34 -28.52 -29.42
C THR A 224 23.67 -29.62 -30.43
N HIS A 225 24.16 -30.78 -29.98
CA HIS A 225 24.47 -31.92 -30.83
C HIS A 225 23.19 -32.55 -31.40
N SER A 226 23.17 -32.80 -32.70
CA SER A 226 21.99 -33.37 -33.40
C SER A 226 21.65 -34.79 -32.96
N ASN A 227 22.65 -35.62 -32.64
CA ASN A 227 22.48 -37.00 -32.17
C ASN A 227 22.93 -37.16 -30.72
N ALA A 228 22.20 -36.55 -29.79
CA ALA A 228 22.50 -36.68 -28.36
C ALA A 228 22.35 -38.14 -27.89
N SER A 229 23.29 -38.61 -27.05
CA SER A 229 23.03 -39.78 -26.21
C SER A 229 21.93 -39.40 -25.22
N GLY A 230 21.08 -40.33 -24.81
CA GLY A 230 19.88 -40.09 -23.97
C GLY A 230 20.12 -39.55 -22.56
N ASN A 231 21.14 -38.73 -22.34
CA ASN A 231 21.53 -38.10 -21.07
C ASN A 231 20.85 -36.74 -20.84
N GLY A 232 20.07 -36.24 -21.79
CA GLY A 232 19.26 -35.02 -21.62
C GLY A 232 17.92 -35.32 -20.94
N GLY A 233 17.26 -34.27 -20.43
CA GLY A 233 15.95 -34.42 -19.80
C GLY A 233 14.91 -34.92 -20.81
N GLU A 234 14.09 -35.90 -20.40
CA GLU A 234 12.99 -36.41 -21.24
C GLU A 234 11.86 -35.37 -21.41
N LYS A 235 11.75 -34.44 -20.46
CA LYS A 235 10.75 -33.35 -20.42
C LYS A 235 11.39 -32.05 -19.99
N GLU A 236 10.73 -30.93 -20.26
CA GLU A 236 11.13 -29.65 -19.70
C GLU A 236 11.13 -29.69 -18.17
N GLN A 237 12.25 -29.31 -17.59
CA GLN A 237 12.33 -28.86 -16.22
C GLN A 237 11.89 -27.40 -16.10
N VAL A 238 11.36 -27.03 -14.93
CA VAL A 238 10.68 -25.76 -14.65
C VAL A 238 11.25 -25.11 -13.38
N LEU A 239 10.59 -24.06 -12.87
CA LEU A 239 11.06 -23.27 -11.72
C LEU A 239 11.39 -24.12 -10.48
N ARG A 240 10.59 -25.14 -10.14
CA ARG A 240 10.86 -26.01 -8.98
C ARG A 240 12.17 -26.79 -9.13
N ASP A 241 12.48 -27.26 -10.34
CA ASP A 241 13.70 -28.00 -10.63
C ASP A 241 14.91 -27.05 -10.61
N PHE A 242 14.73 -25.82 -11.10
CA PHE A 242 15.75 -24.77 -11.05
C PHE A 242 16.16 -24.44 -9.60
N ILE A 243 15.19 -24.23 -8.71
CA ILE A 243 15.50 -23.89 -7.32
C ILE A 243 16.15 -25.06 -6.55
N GLU A 244 15.82 -26.29 -6.91
CA GLU A 244 16.35 -27.50 -6.26
C GLU A 244 17.76 -27.84 -6.75
N ALA A 245 17.96 -27.88 -8.06
CA ALA A 245 19.19 -28.39 -8.65
C ALA A 245 20.22 -27.30 -8.96
N ALA A 246 19.79 -26.12 -9.42
CA ALA A 246 20.70 -25.01 -9.76
C ALA A 246 20.98 -24.09 -8.57
N LEU A 247 19.95 -23.69 -7.79
CA LEU A 247 20.13 -22.75 -6.68
C LEU A 247 20.61 -23.38 -5.37
N LYS A 248 20.43 -24.70 -5.20
CA LYS A 248 20.82 -25.44 -3.98
C LYS A 248 20.38 -24.74 -2.69
N GLY A 249 19.09 -24.42 -2.59
CA GLY A 249 18.53 -23.75 -1.42
C GLY A 249 18.76 -22.23 -1.38
N GLY A 250 19.34 -21.64 -2.44
CA GLY A 250 19.56 -20.21 -2.59
C GLY A 250 21.01 -19.76 -2.41
N ASP A 251 21.93 -20.69 -2.17
CA ASP A 251 23.35 -20.41 -1.91
C ASP A 251 24.21 -20.44 -3.19
N LYS A 252 23.66 -20.89 -4.33
CA LYS A 252 24.37 -20.95 -5.61
C LYS A 252 23.55 -20.32 -6.74
N ASN A 253 24.26 -19.92 -7.79
CA ASN A 253 23.69 -19.53 -9.09
C ASN A 253 22.62 -18.42 -9.04
N TRP A 254 22.60 -17.57 -8.02
CA TRP A 254 21.73 -16.40 -7.95
C TRP A 254 22.52 -15.15 -7.59
N PRO A 255 22.31 -14.01 -8.27
CA PRO A 255 21.44 -13.79 -9.44
C PRO A 255 22.09 -14.20 -10.78
N LYS A 256 23.29 -14.78 -10.73
CA LYS A 256 24.14 -15.12 -11.89
C LYS A 256 24.38 -16.62 -11.96
N SER A 257 24.27 -17.21 -13.15
CA SER A 257 24.54 -18.61 -13.46
C SER A 257 26.04 -18.95 -13.43
N THR A 258 26.40 -20.23 -13.44
CA THR A 258 27.79 -20.71 -13.58
C THR A 258 27.92 -21.53 -14.86
N SER A 259 29.01 -21.38 -15.62
CA SER A 259 29.21 -22.09 -16.88
C SER A 259 30.66 -22.47 -17.12
N THR A 260 30.89 -23.62 -17.75
CA THR A 260 32.24 -24.02 -18.19
C THR A 260 32.75 -23.16 -19.35
N ASN A 261 34.06 -23.20 -19.59
CA ASN A 261 34.72 -22.45 -20.68
C ASN A 261 34.34 -22.91 -22.08
N ASP A 262 33.78 -24.10 -22.23
CA ASP A 262 33.32 -24.69 -23.50
C ASP A 262 31.79 -24.72 -23.66
N ALA A 263 31.03 -24.38 -22.61
CA ALA A 263 29.57 -24.24 -22.68
C ALA A 263 29.12 -23.24 -23.75
N VAL A 264 28.04 -23.56 -24.46
CA VAL A 264 27.46 -22.65 -25.47
C VAL A 264 26.78 -21.45 -24.81
N GLU A 265 26.03 -21.68 -23.73
CA GLU A 265 25.48 -20.61 -22.88
C GLU A 265 26.51 -20.18 -21.83
N LYS A 266 27.13 -19.02 -22.07
CA LYS A 266 28.04 -18.39 -21.12
C LYS A 266 27.30 -17.62 -20.05
N SER A 267 27.78 -17.79 -18.82
CA SER A 267 27.37 -17.00 -17.66
C SER A 267 27.58 -15.51 -17.92
N LYS A 268 26.54 -14.72 -17.68
CA LYS A 268 26.56 -13.25 -17.76
C LYS A 268 26.09 -12.66 -16.44
N GLN A 269 26.40 -11.38 -16.21
CA GLN A 269 25.93 -10.69 -15.02
C GLN A 269 24.40 -10.70 -14.97
N ASN A 270 23.84 -11.13 -13.84
CA ASN A 270 22.41 -11.17 -13.54
C ASN A 270 21.55 -11.95 -14.56
N ASP A 271 22.13 -12.91 -15.28
CA ASP A 271 21.43 -13.66 -16.32
C ASP A 271 20.24 -14.46 -15.79
N ASN A 272 20.34 -15.07 -14.61
CA ASN A 272 19.24 -15.77 -13.96
C ASN A 272 18.13 -14.83 -13.52
N ALA A 273 18.46 -13.68 -12.92
CA ALA A 273 17.46 -12.67 -12.58
C ALA A 273 16.74 -12.13 -13.82
N THR A 274 17.48 -11.90 -14.91
CA THR A 274 16.93 -11.44 -16.20
C THR A 274 16.01 -12.49 -16.83
N ALA A 275 16.42 -13.76 -16.80
CA ALA A 275 15.63 -14.86 -17.33
C ALA A 275 14.33 -15.06 -16.54
N VAL A 276 14.39 -15.04 -15.20
CA VAL A 276 13.19 -15.11 -14.35
C VAL A 276 12.28 -13.92 -14.62
N ALA A 277 12.79 -12.69 -14.63
CA ALA A 277 11.99 -11.51 -14.93
C ALA A 277 11.27 -11.62 -16.29
N THR A 278 12.00 -12.07 -17.32
CA THR A 278 11.48 -12.26 -18.67
C THR A 278 10.32 -13.26 -18.72
N ASP A 279 10.42 -14.35 -17.97
CA ASP A 279 9.35 -15.35 -17.94
C ASP A 279 8.14 -14.87 -17.13
N LEU A 280 8.35 -14.16 -16.01
CA LEU A 280 7.27 -13.59 -15.20
C LEU A 280 6.49 -12.50 -15.95
N THR A 281 7.17 -11.64 -16.73
CA THR A 281 6.50 -10.58 -17.51
C THR A 281 5.77 -11.09 -18.75
N LYS A 282 6.00 -12.35 -19.16
CA LYS A 282 5.27 -13.04 -20.24
C LYS A 282 4.00 -13.74 -19.79
N LEU A 283 3.76 -13.85 -18.49
CA LEU A 283 2.54 -14.43 -17.94
C LEU A 283 1.29 -13.62 -18.35
N THR A 284 0.12 -14.24 -18.24
CA THR A 284 -1.16 -13.54 -18.44
C THR A 284 -1.38 -12.48 -17.35
N SER A 285 -2.26 -11.52 -17.60
CA SER A 285 -2.55 -10.45 -16.63
C SER A 285 -3.01 -11.02 -15.28
N GLU A 286 -3.88 -12.04 -15.29
CA GLU A 286 -4.34 -12.70 -14.07
C GLU A 286 -3.18 -13.37 -13.32
N GLU A 287 -2.32 -14.09 -14.02
CA GLU A 287 -1.16 -14.76 -13.42
C GLU A 287 -0.14 -13.76 -12.84
N LYS A 288 0.05 -12.60 -13.51
CA LYS A 288 0.89 -11.51 -12.99
C LYS A 288 0.37 -10.99 -11.65
N THR A 289 -0.93 -10.80 -11.48
CA THR A 289 -1.49 -10.35 -10.19
C THR A 289 -1.25 -11.34 -9.06
N ILE A 290 -1.31 -12.64 -9.37
CA ILE A 290 -1.00 -13.72 -8.41
C ILE A 290 0.46 -13.65 -8.00
N VAL A 291 1.36 -13.60 -8.98
CA VAL A 291 2.81 -13.49 -8.76
C VAL A 291 3.16 -12.23 -7.97
N ALA A 292 2.58 -11.09 -8.33
CA ALA A 292 2.85 -9.81 -7.69
C ALA A 292 2.50 -9.82 -6.20
N GLY A 293 1.32 -10.31 -5.84
CA GLY A 293 1.00 -10.40 -4.41
C GLY A 293 1.72 -11.53 -3.68
N LEU A 294 2.21 -12.58 -4.36
CA LEU A 294 3.16 -13.52 -3.75
C LEU A 294 4.51 -12.85 -3.47
N LEU A 295 5.04 -12.04 -4.39
CA LEU A 295 6.29 -11.28 -4.18
C LEU A 295 6.14 -10.27 -3.03
N ALA A 296 5.04 -9.54 -2.99
CA ALA A 296 4.71 -8.66 -1.86
C ALA A 296 4.60 -9.45 -0.54
N LYS A 297 4.10 -10.69 -0.59
CA LYS A 297 3.96 -11.54 0.59
C LYS A 297 5.29 -12.13 1.09
N THR A 298 6.12 -12.63 0.18
CA THR A 298 7.29 -13.45 0.55
C THR A 298 8.60 -12.70 0.55
N ILE A 299 8.75 -11.66 -0.27
CA ILE A 299 10.02 -10.97 -0.48
C ILE A 299 9.96 -9.54 0.06
N GLU A 300 9.00 -8.75 -0.42
CA GLU A 300 9.06 -7.30 -0.20
C GLU A 300 8.44 -6.85 1.13
N GLY A 301 7.52 -7.65 1.67
CA GLY A 301 6.74 -7.25 2.83
C GLY A 301 5.74 -6.15 2.47
N GLY A 302 4.64 -6.51 1.80
CA GLY A 302 3.58 -5.57 1.48
C GLY A 302 2.86 -5.09 2.73
N GLU A 303 2.69 -3.78 2.85
CA GLU A 303 1.90 -3.16 3.90
C GLU A 303 0.46 -2.96 3.41
N VAL A 304 -0.51 -3.23 4.28
CA VAL A 304 -1.91 -2.99 4.00
C VAL A 304 -2.44 -2.00 5.02
N VAL A 305 -3.00 -0.89 4.55
CA VAL A 305 -3.52 0.18 5.37
C VAL A 305 -5.02 0.29 5.15
N GLU A 306 -5.77 0.45 6.24
CA GLU A 306 -7.21 0.70 6.22
C GLU A 306 -7.50 2.12 6.68
N ILE A 307 -8.13 2.93 5.82
CA ILE A 307 -8.50 4.33 6.09
C ILE A 307 -10.01 4.49 6.03
N ARG A 308 -10.66 4.42 7.19
CA ARG A 308 -12.12 4.61 7.32
C ARG A 308 -12.53 6.07 7.43
N ALA A 309 -11.72 6.88 8.10
CA ALA A 309 -11.98 8.30 8.26
C ALA A 309 -10.69 9.06 8.55
N VAL A 310 -10.72 10.36 8.28
CA VAL A 310 -9.72 11.33 8.75
C VAL A 310 -10.42 12.29 9.71
N SER A 311 -9.81 12.61 10.84
CA SER A 311 -10.25 13.70 11.70
C SER A 311 -9.30 14.87 11.69
N SER A 312 -9.84 16.05 11.97
CA SER A 312 -9.09 17.26 12.26
C SER A 312 -9.51 17.74 13.64
N THR A 313 -8.54 17.90 14.54
CA THR A 313 -8.74 18.60 15.81
C THR A 313 -8.09 19.98 15.70
N SER A 314 -8.89 21.05 15.73
CA SER A 314 -8.39 22.42 15.76
C SER A 314 -8.24 22.89 17.20
N VAL A 315 -7.18 23.66 17.45
CA VAL A 315 -7.01 24.42 18.69
C VAL A 315 -6.69 25.85 18.30
N MET A 316 -7.55 26.80 18.67
CA MET A 316 -7.42 28.22 18.35
C MET A 316 -7.49 29.05 19.62
N VAL A 317 -6.68 30.10 19.67
CA VAL A 317 -6.74 31.12 20.71
C VAL A 317 -7.08 32.43 20.03
N ASN A 318 -8.26 32.96 20.35
CA ASN A 318 -8.78 34.18 19.77
C ASN A 318 -8.76 35.32 20.80
N ALA A 319 -8.37 36.51 20.34
CA ALA A 319 -8.60 37.75 21.05
C ALA A 319 -9.67 38.52 20.28
N CYS A 320 -10.79 38.78 20.94
CA CYS A 320 -11.96 39.41 20.35
C CYS A 320 -12.24 40.76 20.98
N TYR A 321 -12.81 41.67 20.19
CA TYR A 321 -13.22 42.98 20.67
C TYR A 321 -14.61 43.33 20.15
N ASP A 322 -15.49 43.75 21.07
CA ASP A 322 -16.85 44.18 20.80
C ASP A 322 -16.83 45.58 20.18
N LEU A 323 -17.33 45.69 18.96
CA LEU A 323 -17.50 46.96 18.26
C LEU A 323 -18.84 47.57 18.71
N LEU A 324 -18.78 48.48 19.68
CA LEU A 324 -19.95 49.20 20.17
C LEU A 324 -20.57 50.02 19.03
N SER A 325 -21.80 49.67 18.65
CA SER A 325 -22.61 50.46 17.72
C SER A 325 -23.89 50.89 18.44
N GLU A 326 -24.02 52.19 18.68
CA GLU A 326 -25.23 52.76 19.28
C GLU A 326 -26.42 52.57 18.33
N GLY A 327 -27.46 51.86 18.79
CA GLY A 327 -28.76 51.81 18.11
C GLY A 327 -29.15 50.50 17.40
N LEU A 328 -28.32 49.45 17.43
CA LEU A 328 -28.72 48.10 17.01
C LEU A 328 -28.75 47.16 18.21
N GLY A 329 -29.80 46.36 18.35
CA GLY A 329 -29.91 45.28 19.36
C GLY A 329 -28.98 44.08 19.12
N VAL A 330 -27.86 44.30 18.41
CA VAL A 330 -26.82 43.32 18.08
C VAL A 330 -25.46 43.98 18.27
N VAL A 331 -24.54 43.31 18.97
CA VAL A 331 -23.17 43.78 19.19
C VAL A 331 -22.25 43.05 18.22
N PRO A 332 -21.77 43.69 17.14
CA PRO A 332 -20.75 43.10 16.31
C PRO A 332 -19.45 42.97 17.11
N TYR A 333 -18.73 41.87 16.94
CA TYR A 333 -17.40 41.68 17.53
C TYR A 333 -16.44 41.21 16.45
N ALA A 334 -15.16 41.53 16.61
CA ALA A 334 -14.10 41.13 15.71
C ALA A 334 -13.03 40.35 16.48
N CYS A 335 -12.64 39.20 15.95
CA CYS A 335 -11.62 38.34 16.54
C CYS A 335 -10.36 38.29 15.68
N VAL A 336 -9.22 38.24 16.35
CA VAL A 336 -7.94 37.87 15.74
C VAL A 336 -7.42 36.66 16.50
N GLY A 337 -7.19 35.57 15.78
CA GLY A 337 -6.85 34.28 16.33
C GLY A 337 -5.54 33.70 15.81
N LEU A 338 -4.89 32.91 16.65
CA LEU A 338 -3.80 32.02 16.27
C LEU A 338 -4.18 30.60 16.64
N GLY A 339 -3.97 29.65 15.74
CA GLY A 339 -4.31 28.26 16.00
C GLY A 339 -3.61 27.30 15.07
N GLY A 340 -3.81 26.02 15.35
CA GLY A 340 -3.31 24.92 14.55
C GLY A 340 -4.33 23.80 14.45
N ASN A 341 -4.26 23.04 13.36
CA ASN A 341 -5.06 21.85 13.15
C ASN A 341 -4.16 20.61 13.22
N PHE A 342 -4.59 19.63 14.00
CA PHE A 342 -4.00 18.29 14.06
C PHE A 342 -4.84 17.33 13.24
N VAL A 343 -4.27 16.78 12.17
CA VAL A 343 -4.95 15.82 11.31
C VAL A 343 -4.55 14.41 11.72
N GLY A 344 -5.53 13.53 11.92
CA GLY A 344 -5.32 12.13 12.28
C GLY A 344 -6.19 11.20 11.44
N VAL A 345 -5.80 9.93 11.32
CA VAL A 345 -6.63 8.88 10.74
C VAL A 345 -7.43 8.23 11.87
N VAL A 346 -8.76 8.20 11.76
CA VAL A 346 -9.68 7.71 12.82
C VAL A 346 -10.27 6.37 12.43
N ASP A 347 -10.46 5.50 13.43
CA ASP A 347 -10.69 4.06 13.26
C ASP A 347 -9.56 3.39 12.49
N GLU A 348 -8.33 3.80 12.81
CA GLU A 348 -7.15 3.03 12.48
C GLU A 348 -7.22 1.73 13.29
N TYR A 349 -7.85 0.69 12.74
CA TYR A 349 -7.38 -0.66 13.03
C TYR A 349 -6.02 -0.79 12.35
N SER A 350 -5.01 -0.14 12.94
CA SER A 350 -3.60 -0.34 12.63
C SER A 350 -3.20 -1.69 13.19
N THR A 351 -3.83 -2.75 12.69
CA THR A 351 -3.02 -3.92 12.45
C THR A 351 -2.19 -3.54 11.24
N ILE A 352 -1.05 -2.86 11.46
CA ILE A 352 0.11 -3.00 10.60
C ILE A 352 0.35 -4.51 10.60
N ARG A 353 -0.33 -5.20 9.69
CA ARG A 353 -0.12 -6.60 9.45
C ARG A 353 0.99 -6.58 8.43
N PRO A 354 2.26 -6.75 8.83
CA PRO A 354 3.26 -7.15 7.84
C PRO A 354 2.64 -8.31 7.07
N SER A 355 2.85 -8.39 5.76
CA SER A 355 2.31 -9.47 4.91
C SER A 355 2.64 -10.90 5.43
N LEU A 356 3.51 -11.04 6.44
CA LEU A 356 3.65 -12.26 7.25
C LEU A 356 2.36 -12.67 8.02
N THR A 357 1.48 -11.74 8.39
CA THR A 357 0.21 -12.00 9.12
C THR A 357 -0.93 -12.44 8.17
N LEU A 358 -0.56 -12.98 7.01
CA LEU A 358 -1.41 -13.69 6.06
C LEU A 358 -1.58 -15.17 6.40
N TYR A 359 -1.24 -15.57 7.63
CA TYR A 359 -1.67 -16.84 8.18
C TYR A 359 -3.11 -16.70 8.66
N ALA A 360 -3.97 -17.53 8.05
CA ALA A 360 -5.30 -17.81 8.52
C ALA A 360 -5.32 -17.98 10.04
N ARG A 361 -6.33 -17.39 10.71
CA ARG A 361 -6.77 -17.85 12.03
C ARG A 361 -6.93 -19.37 11.95
N ARG A 362 -6.00 -20.13 12.55
CA ARG A 362 -6.35 -21.48 13.02
C ARG A 362 -7.38 -21.29 14.12
N LYS A 363 -8.48 -22.03 14.01
CA LYS A 363 -9.54 -22.12 15.02
C LYS A 363 -8.98 -22.47 16.38
#